data_AF-A0AAP9J3M3-F1
#
_entry.id   AF-A0AAP9J3M3-F1
#
_cell.length_a   1.000
_cell.length_b   1.000
_cell.length_c   1.000
_cell.angle_alpha   90.00
_cell.angle_beta   90.00
_cell.angle_gamma   90.00
#
_symmetry.space_group_name_H-M   'P 1'
#
loop_
_entity.id
_entity.type
_entity.pdbx_description
1 polymer ?
#
loop_
_entity_poly.entity_id
_entity_poly.type
_entity_poly.pdbx_seq_one_letter_code
_entity_poly.pdbx_strand_id
1 'polypeptide(L)'
;MPVFHHVTKRLWLASIIGFIVFVLLQIVIPSLQEANRTGPEQERTLLTKRQAAERAVEFVKREPRRSRIMLSEQEPTVVYQTDRLMSGYMNRERLAASYAPWDSQAPIDIYQVLLGVTTPDGNDILKVDVHMTSGSIVGYELAAIPESPQSEAPALAVEKARPIADRELNALGWDVSKLELQDDHLSKADELRYSVKQGEIGAARLELVVRMRLDRVVALHPVWSIPSDYKDIDVKQTETAGSLYRIGYRWMSMGLSMLALWACIYYRRRIRFGSGTLIALSLLSCAISMLHMWNMMPGLVVLQFGVPRTELNLNVALVLQGAITVTQGLFLYFSLVSGSYFWRQSGRSELLPTWRDRSFGTVLTGSFRLGTLYAGVLLGVQSVIFLTLETGFGAWSATDASMSPLNLTAPALYPLLAWMAAISEEGVFRWFGTGLLNRWIRNPWAAGVIPTLIWAFGHVTYPIYPYYSRPVELLIIGLLFLAIMLRHGFWTAMFAHLMLDNVLMSISYLLEGTASGLGLGVFYLALPMLIVYSVRYLHRYSARLP
;
A
#
# COMPACT_ATOMS: atom_id res chain seq x y z
N MET A 1 -5.25 -12.00 36.03
CA MET A 1 -5.77 -13.17 35.29
C MET A 1 -4.56 -13.97 34.82
N PRO A 2 -4.48 -15.27 35.11
CA PRO A 2 -3.40 -16.11 34.61
C PRO A 2 -3.45 -16.23 33.07
N VAL A 3 -2.27 -16.37 32.44
CA VAL A 3 -2.14 -16.54 30.99
C VAL A 3 -2.46 -17.99 30.63
N PHE A 4 -3.39 -18.19 29.71
CA PHE A 4 -3.78 -19.52 29.24
C PHE A 4 -3.34 -19.75 27.80
N HIS A 5 -2.84 -20.94 27.48
CA HIS A 5 -2.50 -21.32 26.11
C HIS A 5 -3.38 -22.46 25.55
N HIS A 6 -4.57 -22.67 26.11
CA HIS A 6 -5.47 -23.73 25.69
C HIS A 6 -6.40 -23.28 24.56
N VAL A 7 -6.40 -24.06 23.48
CA VAL A 7 -7.37 -23.94 22.39
C VAL A 7 -8.70 -24.50 22.88
N THR A 8 -9.77 -23.70 22.78
CA THR A 8 -11.13 -24.14 23.08
C THR A 8 -11.85 -24.51 21.79
N LYS A 9 -12.80 -25.47 21.86
CA LYS A 9 -13.67 -25.81 20.71
C LYS A 9 -14.40 -24.58 20.16
N ARG A 10 -14.82 -23.67 21.05
CA ARG A 10 -15.50 -22.41 20.68
C ARG A 10 -14.60 -21.48 19.87
N LEU A 11 -13.35 -21.28 20.29
CA LEU A 11 -12.39 -20.45 19.54
C LEU A 11 -12.07 -21.06 18.17
N TRP A 12 -11.91 -22.38 18.11
CA TRP A 12 -11.65 -23.07 16.84
C TRP A 12 -12.81 -22.91 15.85
N LEU A 13 -14.05 -23.10 16.32
CA LEU A 13 -15.25 -22.87 15.51
C LEU A 13 -15.38 -21.40 15.08
N ALA A 14 -15.17 -20.45 16.00
CA ALA A 14 -15.21 -19.02 15.69
C ALA A 14 -14.15 -18.61 14.65
N SER A 15 -12.94 -19.19 14.72
CA SER A 15 -11.88 -18.97 13.73
C SER A 15 -12.27 -19.44 12.34
N ILE A 16 -12.89 -20.62 12.23
CA ILE A 16 -13.35 -21.16 10.94
C ILE A 16 -14.47 -20.31 10.38
N ILE A 17 -15.46 -19.97 11.20
CA ILE A 17 -16.56 -19.10 10.79
C ILE A 17 -16.02 -17.75 10.33
N GLY A 18 -15.13 -17.13 11.10
CA GLY A 18 -14.51 -15.85 10.73
C GLY A 18 -13.76 -15.91 9.41
N PHE A 19 -12.97 -16.98 9.20
CA PHE A 19 -12.27 -17.18 7.93
C PHE A 19 -13.21 -17.42 6.74
N ILE A 20 -14.27 -18.20 6.92
CA ILE A 20 -15.30 -18.40 5.89
C ILE A 20 -15.99 -17.08 5.54
N VAL A 21 -16.36 -16.29 6.56
CA VAL A 21 -16.95 -14.95 6.36
C VAL A 21 -16.01 -14.05 5.56
N PHE A 22 -14.71 -14.05 5.89
CA PHE A 22 -13.70 -13.33 5.11
C PHE A 22 -13.65 -13.80 3.66
N VAL A 23 -13.51 -15.11 3.41
CA VAL A 23 -13.47 -15.67 2.04
C VAL A 23 -14.73 -15.32 1.25
N LEU A 24 -15.91 -15.44 1.87
CA LEU A 24 -17.17 -15.13 1.19
C LEU A 24 -17.28 -13.64 0.85
N LEU A 25 -17.04 -12.76 1.82
CA LEU A 25 -17.25 -11.32 1.66
C LEU A 25 -16.15 -10.63 0.84
N GLN A 26 -14.90 -11.07 0.96
CA GLN A 26 -13.73 -10.39 0.37
C GLN A 26 -13.23 -11.05 -0.91
N ILE A 27 -13.59 -12.31 -1.19
CA ILE A 27 -13.13 -13.03 -2.38
C ILE A 27 -14.33 -13.44 -3.23
N VAL A 28 -15.17 -14.33 -2.73
CA VAL A 28 -16.19 -15.01 -3.55
C VAL A 28 -17.22 -14.04 -4.09
N ILE A 29 -17.80 -13.18 -3.25
CA ILE A 29 -18.83 -12.23 -3.70
C ILE A 29 -18.27 -11.22 -4.71
N PRO A 30 -17.14 -10.53 -4.45
CA PRO A 30 -16.52 -9.65 -5.44
C PRO A 30 -16.19 -10.36 -6.76
N SER A 31 -15.57 -11.54 -6.72
CA SER A 31 -15.21 -12.30 -7.93
C SER A 31 -16.45 -12.73 -8.74
N LEU A 32 -17.55 -13.12 -8.08
CA LEU A 32 -18.81 -13.44 -8.78
C LEU A 32 -19.44 -12.19 -9.41
N GLN A 33 -19.37 -11.05 -8.74
CA GLN A 33 -19.84 -9.78 -9.31
C GLN A 33 -19.01 -9.37 -10.51
N GLU A 34 -17.70 -9.58 -10.48
CA GLU A 34 -16.79 -9.29 -11.59
C GLU A 34 -17.02 -10.23 -12.77
N ALA A 35 -17.09 -11.55 -12.55
CA ALA A 35 -17.38 -12.53 -13.58
C ALA A 35 -18.73 -12.30 -14.28
N ASN A 36 -19.75 -11.87 -13.52
CA ASN A 36 -21.05 -11.49 -14.09
C ASN A 36 -21.00 -10.20 -14.93
N ARG A 37 -20.00 -9.33 -14.73
CA ARG A 37 -19.84 -8.05 -15.44
C ARG A 37 -18.98 -8.19 -16.70
N THR A 38 -17.90 -8.96 -16.65
CA THR A 38 -16.93 -9.08 -17.74
C THR A 38 -17.16 -10.30 -18.64
N GLY A 39 -18.05 -11.22 -18.23
CA GLY A 39 -18.27 -12.49 -18.94
C GLY A 39 -17.11 -13.47 -18.78
N PRO A 40 -17.25 -14.73 -19.24
CA PRO A 40 -16.28 -15.80 -18.98
C PRO A 40 -14.91 -15.62 -19.64
N GLU A 41 -14.77 -14.73 -20.62
CA GLU A 41 -13.57 -14.64 -21.49
C GLU A 41 -12.59 -13.53 -21.12
N GLN A 42 -12.86 -12.76 -20.04
CA GLN A 42 -12.06 -11.60 -19.65
C GLN A 42 -11.30 -11.76 -18.33
N GLU A 43 -10.97 -12.99 -17.92
CA GLU A 43 -9.83 -13.24 -17.02
C GLU A 43 -8.51 -13.01 -17.78
N ARG A 44 -8.25 -11.77 -18.20
CA ARG A 44 -6.99 -11.41 -18.86
C ARG A 44 -5.92 -11.25 -17.79
N THR A 45 -4.96 -12.16 -17.79
CA THR A 45 -3.76 -12.08 -16.96
C THR A 45 -3.06 -10.73 -17.16
N LEU A 46 -2.68 -10.09 -16.05
CA LEU A 46 -1.93 -8.83 -16.09
C LEU A 46 -0.62 -9.02 -16.86
N LEU A 47 -0.30 -8.06 -17.71
CA LEU A 47 0.99 -8.03 -18.38
C LEU A 47 2.12 -7.88 -17.37
N THR A 48 3.24 -8.52 -17.67
CA THR A 48 4.49 -8.27 -16.94
C THR A 48 5.04 -6.89 -17.31
N LYS A 49 5.79 -6.26 -16.40
CA LYS A 49 6.49 -5.00 -16.67
C LYS A 49 7.37 -5.06 -17.92
N ARG A 50 8.01 -6.21 -18.17
CA ARG A 50 8.82 -6.43 -19.37
C ARG A 50 7.97 -6.39 -20.64
N GLN A 51 6.82 -7.06 -20.65
CA GLN A 51 5.91 -7.01 -21.80
C GLN A 51 5.38 -5.59 -22.03
N ALA A 52 5.02 -4.86 -20.97
CA ALA A 52 4.61 -3.45 -21.11
C ALA A 52 5.73 -2.59 -21.73
N ALA A 53 6.97 -2.76 -21.28
CA ALA A 53 8.14 -2.09 -21.85
C ALA A 53 8.36 -2.45 -23.34
N GLU A 54 8.25 -3.72 -23.70
CA GLU A 54 8.36 -4.18 -25.09
C GLU A 54 7.30 -3.52 -25.99
N ARG A 55 6.04 -3.41 -25.53
CA ARG A 55 4.96 -2.73 -26.25
C ARG A 55 5.23 -1.25 -26.44
N ALA A 56 5.70 -0.56 -25.41
CA ALA A 56 6.04 0.85 -25.49
C ALA A 56 7.21 1.09 -26.46
N VAL A 57 8.25 0.26 -26.44
CA VAL A 57 9.38 0.36 -27.39
C VAL A 57 8.94 0.10 -28.83
N GLU A 58 8.07 -0.89 -29.04
CA GLU A 58 7.50 -1.19 -30.35
C GLU A 58 6.67 -0.01 -30.91
N PHE A 59 5.90 0.65 -30.05
CA PHE A 59 5.13 1.85 -30.39
C PHE A 59 6.02 3.04 -30.82
N VAL A 60 7.20 3.20 -30.21
CA VAL A 60 8.15 4.24 -30.64
C VAL A 60 8.78 3.91 -31.99
N LYS A 61 9.15 2.64 -32.21
CA LYS A 61 9.85 2.19 -33.43
C LYS A 61 8.97 2.16 -34.69
N ARG A 62 7.66 1.93 -34.55
CA ARG A 62 6.74 1.75 -35.69
C ARG A 62 6.36 3.05 -36.41
N GLU A 63 6.50 4.21 -35.77
CA GLU A 63 6.00 5.47 -36.32
C GLU A 63 7.11 6.24 -37.07
N PRO A 64 7.07 6.38 -38.40
CA PRO A 64 8.14 7.02 -39.18
C PRO A 64 8.33 8.52 -38.89
N ARG A 65 7.39 9.21 -38.23
CA ARG A 65 7.55 10.59 -37.74
C ARG A 65 8.28 10.69 -36.40
N ARG A 66 8.37 9.59 -35.65
CA ARG A 66 9.19 9.44 -34.44
C ARG A 66 10.62 9.00 -34.76
N SER A 67 10.97 8.87 -36.04
CA SER A 67 12.33 8.56 -36.52
C SER A 67 13.41 9.57 -36.09
N ARG A 68 13.02 10.76 -35.62
CA ARG A 68 13.92 11.76 -35.01
C ARG A 68 14.13 11.57 -33.50
N ILE A 69 13.40 10.64 -32.89
CA ILE A 69 13.50 10.29 -31.47
C ILE A 69 14.42 9.08 -31.37
N MET A 70 15.64 9.29 -30.88
CA MET A 70 16.56 8.20 -30.60
C MET A 70 16.30 7.69 -29.20
N LEU A 71 15.96 6.40 -29.08
CA LEU A 71 15.84 5.74 -27.78
C LEU A 71 17.22 5.68 -27.13
N SER A 72 17.29 6.05 -25.86
CA SER A 72 18.47 5.83 -25.02
C SER A 72 18.74 4.32 -24.88
N GLU A 73 20.01 3.93 -24.73
CA GLU A 73 20.40 2.53 -24.50
C GLU A 73 20.02 2.03 -23.09
N GLN A 74 19.59 2.93 -22.21
CA GLN A 74 19.15 2.60 -20.86
C GLN A 74 17.86 1.76 -20.84
N GLU A 75 17.75 0.89 -19.83
CA GLU A 75 16.55 0.06 -19.65
C GLU A 75 15.30 0.91 -19.35
N PRO A 76 14.15 0.60 -19.99
CA PRO A 76 12.87 1.24 -19.68
C PRO A 76 12.48 1.08 -18.21
N THR A 77 12.01 2.16 -17.60
CA THR A 77 11.43 2.11 -16.25
C THR A 77 9.92 1.95 -16.35
N VAL A 78 9.33 0.99 -15.64
CA VAL A 78 7.87 0.72 -15.69
C VAL A 78 7.26 0.84 -14.29
N VAL A 79 6.24 1.70 -14.17
CA VAL A 79 5.46 1.91 -12.96
C VAL A 79 3.97 1.71 -13.22
N TYR A 80 3.26 1.19 -12.25
CA TYR A 80 1.80 1.19 -12.19
C TYR A 80 1.33 2.58 -11.77
N GLN A 81 0.39 3.14 -12.53
CA GLN A 81 -0.25 4.42 -12.27
C GLN A 81 -1.77 4.21 -12.26
N THR A 82 -2.47 4.98 -11.42
CA THR A 82 -3.93 4.93 -11.32
C THR A 82 -4.55 6.31 -11.20
N ASP A 83 -5.71 6.53 -11.79
CA ASP A 83 -6.54 7.71 -11.54
C ASP A 83 -7.33 7.52 -10.24
N ARG A 84 -6.71 7.94 -9.13
CA ARG A 84 -7.31 7.89 -7.79
C ARG A 84 -8.63 8.65 -7.69
N LEU A 85 -8.78 9.78 -8.39
CA LEU A 85 -9.99 10.59 -8.28
C LEU A 85 -11.16 9.90 -8.99
N MET A 86 -10.92 9.39 -10.21
CA MET A 86 -11.93 8.65 -10.95
C MET A 86 -12.29 7.34 -10.24
N SER A 87 -11.31 6.58 -9.72
CA SER A 87 -11.59 5.33 -9.03
C SER A 87 -12.41 5.55 -7.75
N GLY A 88 -12.09 6.59 -6.97
CA GLY A 88 -12.86 6.97 -5.80
C GLY A 88 -14.29 7.43 -6.12
N TYR A 89 -14.44 8.27 -7.15
CA TYR A 89 -15.76 8.74 -7.60
C TYR A 89 -16.62 7.57 -8.09
N MET A 90 -16.04 6.68 -8.91
CA MET A 90 -16.71 5.49 -9.42
C MET A 90 -17.14 4.54 -8.30
N ASN A 91 -16.30 4.34 -7.28
CA ASN A 91 -16.63 3.50 -6.14
C ASN A 91 -17.78 4.11 -5.32
N ARG A 92 -17.71 5.41 -5.00
CA ARG A 92 -18.73 6.13 -4.24
C ARG A 92 -20.10 6.12 -4.91
N GLU A 93 -20.15 6.43 -6.20
CA GLU A 93 -21.39 6.52 -6.97
C GLU A 93 -21.84 5.16 -7.56
N ARG A 94 -21.07 4.08 -7.31
CA ARG A 94 -21.33 2.71 -7.79
C ARG A 94 -21.41 2.59 -9.32
N LEU A 95 -20.51 3.29 -10.02
CA LEU A 95 -20.54 3.46 -11.48
C LEU A 95 -19.64 2.46 -12.25
N ALA A 96 -19.16 1.39 -11.60
CA ALA A 96 -18.25 0.42 -12.21
C ALA A 96 -18.80 -0.23 -13.49
N ALA A 97 -20.11 -0.53 -13.52
CA ALA A 97 -20.75 -1.11 -14.71
C ALA A 97 -20.83 -0.12 -15.89
N SER A 98 -21.02 1.18 -15.59
CA SER A 98 -21.04 2.24 -16.60
C SER A 98 -19.63 2.52 -17.17
N TYR A 99 -18.59 2.25 -16.39
CA TYR A 99 -17.20 2.39 -16.79
C TYR A 99 -16.66 1.23 -17.62
N ALA A 100 -17.12 -0.01 -17.38
CA ALA A 100 -16.56 -1.21 -18.03
C ALA A 100 -16.37 -1.12 -19.56
N PRO A 101 -17.28 -0.52 -20.36
CA PRO A 101 -17.06 -0.37 -21.81
C PRO A 101 -15.87 0.52 -22.20
N TRP A 102 -15.48 1.45 -21.32
CA TRP A 102 -14.44 2.44 -21.56
C TRP A 102 -13.05 1.97 -21.14
N ASP A 103 -12.94 0.91 -20.35
CA ASP A 103 -11.67 0.40 -19.80
C ASP A 103 -10.59 0.22 -20.88
N SER A 104 -10.97 -0.34 -22.03
CA SER A 104 -10.04 -0.58 -23.14
C SER A 104 -9.44 0.68 -23.80
N GLN A 105 -10.15 1.81 -23.75
CA GLN A 105 -9.76 3.06 -24.44
C GLN A 105 -9.28 4.13 -23.45
N ALA A 106 -9.90 4.21 -22.27
CA ALA A 106 -9.61 5.17 -21.23
C ALA A 106 -9.49 4.49 -19.85
N PRO A 107 -8.50 3.58 -19.69
CA PRO A 107 -8.30 2.84 -18.45
C PRO A 107 -7.94 3.79 -17.30
N ILE A 108 -8.49 3.53 -16.12
CA ILE A 108 -8.07 4.18 -14.87
C ILE A 108 -6.76 3.60 -14.32
N ASP A 109 -6.41 2.38 -14.71
CA ASP A 109 -5.24 1.62 -14.25
C ASP A 109 -4.31 1.29 -15.43
N ILE A 110 -3.07 1.77 -15.38
CA ILE A 110 -2.12 1.63 -16.49
C ILE A 110 -0.73 1.23 -15.99
N TYR A 111 0.06 0.65 -16.90
CA TYR A 111 1.51 0.68 -16.80
C TYR A 111 2.05 1.88 -17.56
N GLN A 112 2.61 2.84 -16.85
CA GLN A 112 3.36 3.93 -17.45
C GLN A 112 4.81 3.51 -17.63
N VAL A 113 5.27 3.51 -18.88
CA VAL A 113 6.63 3.18 -19.29
C VAL A 113 7.38 4.47 -19.57
N LEU A 114 8.46 4.70 -18.84
CA LEU A 114 9.34 5.86 -19.01
C LEU A 114 10.57 5.44 -19.81
N LEU A 115 10.75 6.10 -20.95
CA LEU A 115 11.84 5.89 -21.90
C LEU A 115 12.69 7.16 -21.96
N GLY A 116 13.99 7.05 -21.72
CA GLY A 116 14.92 8.14 -22.03
C GLY A 116 15.03 8.28 -23.55
N VAL A 117 14.89 9.50 -24.06
CA VAL A 117 14.95 9.76 -25.50
C VAL A 117 15.77 11.00 -25.81
N THR A 118 16.49 10.96 -26.93
CA THR A 118 17.15 12.15 -27.50
C THR A 118 16.29 12.65 -28.65
N THR A 119 15.83 13.88 -28.51
CA THR A 119 15.08 14.62 -29.52
C THR A 119 15.96 15.73 -30.11
N PRO A 120 15.57 16.37 -31.23
CA PRO A 120 16.32 17.50 -31.77
C PRO A 120 16.49 18.67 -30.80
N ASP A 121 15.64 18.74 -29.77
CA ASP A 121 15.63 19.84 -28.79
C ASP A 121 16.41 19.49 -27.50
N GLY A 122 16.94 18.26 -27.39
CA GLY A 122 17.72 17.80 -26.25
C GLY A 122 17.34 16.40 -25.78
N ASN A 123 17.78 16.03 -24.57
CA ASN A 123 17.34 14.81 -23.92
C ASN A 123 16.02 15.04 -23.19
N ASP A 124 15.04 14.21 -23.52
CA ASP A 124 13.68 14.22 -22.99
C ASP A 124 13.31 12.84 -22.44
N ILE A 125 12.17 12.74 -21.77
CA ILE A 125 11.59 11.49 -21.28
C ILE A 125 10.26 11.28 -21.99
N LEU A 126 10.16 10.18 -22.73
CA LEU A 126 8.90 9.74 -23.30
C LEU A 126 8.21 8.79 -22.32
N LYS A 127 7.09 9.22 -21.77
CA LYS A 127 6.15 8.40 -21.01
C LYS A 127 5.14 7.80 -21.97
N VAL A 128 4.94 6.50 -21.90
CA VAL A 128 3.97 5.77 -22.71
C VAL A 128 3.03 5.02 -21.78
N ASP A 129 1.74 5.26 -21.92
CA ASP A 129 0.70 4.67 -21.09
C ASP A 129 0.17 3.41 -21.78
N VAL A 130 0.42 2.26 -21.14
CA VAL A 130 0.10 0.93 -21.64
C VAL A 130 -1.02 0.32 -20.79
N HIS A 131 -2.09 -0.12 -21.45
CA HIS A 131 -3.18 -0.82 -20.79
C HIS A 131 -2.70 -2.14 -20.18
N MET A 132 -3.04 -2.41 -18.92
CA MET A 132 -2.42 -3.47 -18.11
C MET A 132 -2.70 -4.91 -18.59
N THR A 133 -3.84 -5.15 -19.25
CA THR A 133 -4.20 -6.48 -19.76
C THR A 133 -4.09 -6.62 -21.28
N SER A 134 -4.63 -5.67 -22.07
CA SER A 134 -4.59 -5.73 -23.54
C SER A 134 -3.20 -5.38 -24.12
N GLY A 135 -2.41 -4.57 -23.42
CA GLY A 135 -1.15 -4.03 -23.94
C GLY A 135 -1.33 -2.96 -25.03
N SER A 136 -2.56 -2.46 -25.23
CA SER A 136 -2.81 -1.33 -26.11
C SER A 136 -2.19 -0.06 -25.53
N ILE A 137 -1.69 0.81 -26.40
CA ILE A 137 -1.21 2.12 -26.01
C ILE A 137 -2.43 3.05 -25.94
N VAL A 138 -2.65 3.65 -24.78
CA VAL A 138 -3.81 4.51 -24.52
C VAL A 138 -3.43 5.98 -24.45
N GLY A 139 -2.15 6.27 -24.22
CA GLY A 139 -1.62 7.63 -24.17
C GLY A 139 -0.10 7.68 -24.19
N TYR A 140 0.43 8.89 -24.36
CA TYR A 140 1.85 9.19 -24.22
C TYR A 140 2.09 10.66 -23.88
N GLU A 141 3.23 10.96 -23.27
CA GLU A 141 3.71 12.31 -22.96
C GLU A 141 5.23 12.37 -23.15
N LEU A 142 5.68 13.31 -23.97
CA LEU A 142 7.09 13.71 -24.09
C LEU A 142 7.34 14.86 -23.10
N ALA A 143 7.88 14.51 -21.94
CA ALA A 143 8.26 15.44 -20.89
C ALA A 143 9.73 15.83 -21.03
N ALA A 144 10.04 17.11 -20.83
CA ALA A 144 11.43 17.55 -20.72
C ALA A 144 12.04 17.05 -19.40
N ILE A 145 13.34 16.72 -19.41
CA ILE A 145 14.08 16.44 -18.18
C ILE A 145 14.11 17.74 -17.34
N PRO A 146 13.81 17.69 -16.02
CA PRO A 146 13.98 18.85 -15.16
C PRO A 146 15.43 19.36 -15.29
N GLU A 147 15.61 20.67 -15.54
CA GLU A 147 16.88 21.39 -15.86
C GLU A 147 17.14 21.72 -17.34
N SER A 148 16.40 21.17 -18.31
CA SER A 148 16.48 21.64 -19.71
C SER A 148 15.72 22.97 -19.88
N PRO A 149 16.30 24.01 -20.52
CA PRO A 149 15.59 25.25 -20.85
C PRO A 149 14.35 24.90 -21.69
N GLN A 150 13.16 25.22 -21.18
CA GLN A 150 11.96 25.15 -21.98
C GLN A 150 12.05 26.27 -23.03
N SER A 151 12.24 25.90 -24.29
CA SER A 151 11.98 26.85 -25.38
C SER A 151 10.48 27.12 -25.37
N GLU A 152 10.07 28.31 -24.90
CA GLU A 152 8.73 28.87 -25.07
C GLU A 152 8.53 29.14 -26.57
N ALA A 153 8.31 28.07 -27.32
CA ALA A 153 7.93 28.17 -28.72
C ALA A 153 6.50 28.73 -28.81
N PRO A 154 6.22 29.64 -29.75
CA PRO A 154 4.88 30.20 -29.89
C PRO A 154 3.87 29.11 -30.27
N ALA A 155 2.70 29.18 -29.64
CA ALA A 155 1.60 28.28 -29.87
C ALA A 155 1.16 28.23 -31.34
N LEU A 156 0.93 27.03 -31.84
CA LEU A 156 0.41 26.83 -33.18
C LEU A 156 -1.08 27.23 -33.21
N ALA A 157 -1.49 28.02 -34.21
CA ALA A 157 -2.90 28.36 -34.37
C ALA A 157 -3.77 27.10 -34.45
N VAL A 158 -4.92 27.11 -33.77
CA VAL A 158 -5.84 25.96 -33.64
C VAL A 158 -6.19 25.32 -34.98
N GLU A 159 -6.40 26.14 -36.03
CA GLU A 159 -6.71 25.67 -37.39
C GLU A 159 -5.60 24.79 -37.99
N LYS A 160 -4.34 25.04 -37.64
CA LYS A 160 -3.19 24.23 -38.08
C LYS A 160 -2.93 23.05 -37.15
N ALA A 161 -3.25 23.18 -35.86
CA ALA A 161 -3.03 22.15 -34.85
C ALA A 161 -4.04 21.01 -34.93
N ARG A 162 -5.31 21.33 -35.21
CA ARG A 162 -6.42 20.37 -35.30
C ARG A 162 -6.18 19.19 -36.26
N PRO A 163 -5.79 19.37 -37.53
CA PRO A 163 -5.58 18.23 -38.44
C PRO A 163 -4.39 17.35 -38.03
N ILE A 164 -3.43 17.87 -37.26
CA ILE A 164 -2.32 17.10 -36.71
C ILE A 164 -2.82 16.29 -35.51
N ALA A 165 -3.56 16.92 -34.60
CA ALA A 165 -4.19 16.26 -33.45
C ALA A 165 -5.15 15.14 -33.89
N ASP A 166 -6.05 15.40 -34.84
CA ASP A 166 -7.03 14.44 -35.35
C ASP A 166 -6.37 13.19 -35.94
N ARG A 167 -5.21 13.34 -36.59
CA ARG A 167 -4.46 12.21 -37.13
C ARG A 167 -3.88 11.32 -36.03
N GLU A 168 -3.29 11.91 -34.99
CA GLU A 168 -2.72 11.17 -33.86
C GLU A 168 -3.82 10.51 -33.01
N LEU A 169 -4.98 11.17 -32.85
CA LEU A 169 -6.16 10.61 -32.21
C LEU A 169 -6.64 9.35 -32.94
N ASN A 170 -6.78 9.40 -34.27
CA ASN A 170 -7.12 8.23 -35.08
C ASN A 170 -6.06 7.11 -34.96
N ALA A 171 -4.78 7.46 -34.87
CA ALA A 171 -3.69 6.48 -34.73
C ALA A 171 -3.74 5.72 -33.38
N LEU A 172 -4.25 6.37 -32.32
CA LEU A 172 -4.52 5.74 -31.02
C LEU A 172 -5.90 5.07 -30.94
N GLY A 173 -6.65 5.01 -32.05
CA GLY A 173 -7.93 4.32 -32.13
C GLY A 173 -9.16 5.16 -31.74
N TRP A 174 -9.01 6.48 -31.60
CA TRP A 174 -10.13 7.39 -31.35
C TRP A 174 -10.82 7.79 -32.65
N ASP A 175 -12.15 7.68 -32.67
CA ASP A 175 -12.99 8.15 -33.80
C ASP A 175 -13.26 9.65 -33.67
N VAL A 176 -12.57 10.45 -34.48
CA VAL A 176 -12.65 11.92 -34.48
C VAL A 176 -14.06 12.45 -34.74
N SER A 177 -14.94 11.68 -35.42
CA SER A 177 -16.34 12.11 -35.66
C SER A 177 -17.18 12.18 -34.36
N LYS A 178 -16.72 11.46 -33.33
CA LYS A 178 -17.34 11.40 -32.00
C LYS A 178 -16.71 12.39 -31.02
N LEU A 179 -15.79 13.24 -31.47
CA LEU A 179 -15.10 14.21 -30.64
C LEU A 179 -15.62 15.63 -30.88
N GLU A 180 -15.82 16.37 -29.80
CA GLU A 180 -16.21 17.78 -29.84
C GLU A 180 -15.11 18.63 -29.19
N LEU A 181 -14.54 19.56 -29.96
CA LEU A 181 -13.52 20.48 -29.44
C LEU A 181 -14.17 21.44 -28.44
N GLN A 182 -13.58 21.58 -27.26
CA GLN A 182 -14.02 22.53 -26.25
C GLN A 182 -13.34 23.89 -26.46
N ASP A 183 -14.14 24.93 -26.74
CA ASP A 183 -13.63 26.29 -26.99
C ASP A 183 -13.15 27.01 -25.72
N ASP A 184 -13.64 26.61 -24.54
CA ASP A 184 -13.47 27.34 -23.26
C ASP A 184 -12.07 27.18 -22.63
N HIS A 185 -11.27 26.21 -23.12
CA HIS A 185 -9.94 25.89 -22.60
C HIS A 185 -8.76 26.42 -23.45
N LEU A 186 -9.04 27.31 -24.41
CA LEU A 186 -8.02 28.04 -25.20
C LEU A 186 -7.10 28.94 -24.35
N SER A 187 -7.29 28.98 -23.03
CA SER A 187 -6.46 29.74 -22.07
C SER A 187 -5.04 29.19 -21.91
N LYS A 188 -4.79 27.92 -22.26
CA LYS A 188 -3.44 27.38 -22.50
C LYS A 188 -3.22 27.23 -24.00
N ALA A 189 -2.44 28.13 -24.58
CA ALA A 189 -2.28 28.25 -26.04
C ALA A 189 -1.79 26.96 -26.74
N ASP A 190 -1.18 26.02 -25.99
CA ASP A 190 -0.61 24.76 -26.51
C ASP A 190 -1.46 23.50 -26.25
N GLU A 191 -2.68 23.62 -25.71
CA GLU A 191 -3.50 22.48 -25.31
C GLU A 191 -4.87 22.48 -26.02
N LEU A 192 -5.20 21.38 -26.71
CA LEU A 192 -6.52 21.13 -27.29
C LEU A 192 -7.24 20.08 -26.44
N ARG A 193 -8.50 20.36 -26.08
CA ARG A 193 -9.36 19.44 -25.32
C ARG A 193 -10.55 19.03 -26.16
N TYR A 194 -10.75 17.72 -26.27
CA TYR A 194 -11.89 17.13 -26.98
C TYR A 194 -12.79 16.40 -25.98
N SER A 195 -14.08 16.72 -25.97
CA SER A 195 -15.09 15.94 -25.26
C SER A 195 -15.51 14.75 -26.10
N VAL A 196 -15.60 13.56 -25.50
CA VAL A 196 -16.07 12.35 -26.17
C VAL A 196 -17.60 12.27 -26.09
N LYS A 197 -18.29 12.25 -27.24
CA LYS A 197 -19.74 12.04 -27.29
C LYS A 197 -20.12 10.73 -26.60
N GLN A 198 -21.12 10.77 -25.73
CA GLN A 198 -21.57 9.63 -24.91
C GLN A 198 -20.53 9.10 -23.92
N GLY A 199 -19.39 9.79 -23.75
CA GLY A 199 -18.35 9.48 -22.76
C GLY A 199 -18.68 10.02 -21.37
N GLU A 200 -19.94 9.90 -20.93
CA GLU A 200 -20.36 10.37 -19.61
C GLU A 200 -20.62 9.20 -18.67
N ILE A 201 -20.04 9.25 -17.46
CA ILE A 201 -20.22 8.26 -16.39
C ILE A 201 -20.71 8.99 -15.15
N GLY A 202 -22.01 8.89 -14.88
CA GLY A 202 -22.65 9.78 -13.90
C GLY A 202 -22.47 11.24 -14.34
N ALA A 203 -21.89 12.07 -13.49
CA ALA A 203 -21.49 13.44 -13.82
C ALA A 203 -20.01 13.59 -14.27
N ALA A 204 -19.23 12.51 -14.33
CA ALA A 204 -17.87 12.55 -14.88
C ALA A 204 -17.91 12.50 -16.41
N ARG A 205 -17.04 13.28 -17.07
CA ARG A 205 -16.95 13.36 -18.53
C ARG A 205 -15.58 12.90 -19.02
N LEU A 206 -15.57 12.11 -20.08
CA LEU A 206 -14.36 11.71 -20.77
C LEU A 206 -13.89 12.82 -21.70
N GLU A 207 -12.66 13.26 -21.49
CA GLU A 207 -11.96 14.24 -22.32
C GLU A 207 -10.67 13.65 -22.87
N LEU A 208 -10.26 14.09 -24.06
CA LEU A 208 -8.95 13.81 -24.63
C LEU A 208 -8.14 15.08 -24.61
N VAL A 209 -6.98 15.03 -23.97
CA VAL A 209 -6.07 16.17 -23.86
C VAL A 209 -4.94 15.97 -24.85
N VAL A 210 -4.82 16.87 -25.82
CA VAL A 210 -3.75 16.88 -26.82
C VAL A 210 -2.89 18.12 -26.59
N ARG A 211 -1.64 17.94 -26.18
CA ARG A 211 -0.67 19.02 -26.04
C ARG A 211 0.24 19.09 -27.25
N MET A 212 0.40 20.29 -27.79
CA MET A 212 1.22 20.59 -28.95
C MET A 212 2.51 21.29 -28.53
N ARG A 213 3.56 21.12 -29.32
CA ARG A 213 4.74 22.00 -29.30
C ARG A 213 5.15 22.20 -30.74
N LEU A 214 5.12 23.44 -31.23
CA LEU A 214 5.34 23.75 -32.64
C LEU A 214 4.40 22.92 -33.54
N ASP A 215 4.95 22.09 -34.43
CA ASP A 215 4.24 21.27 -35.42
C ASP A 215 4.07 19.80 -35.01
N ARG A 216 4.25 19.47 -33.72
CA ARG A 216 4.14 18.10 -33.21
C ARG A 216 3.29 17.97 -31.96
N VAL A 217 2.61 16.82 -31.82
CA VAL A 217 1.92 16.41 -30.58
C VAL A 217 2.97 15.90 -29.60
N VAL A 218 3.08 16.57 -28.45
CA VAL A 218 3.98 16.17 -27.36
C VAL A 218 3.26 15.40 -26.27
N ALA A 219 1.94 15.51 -26.12
CA ALA A 219 1.19 14.65 -25.23
C ALA A 219 -0.20 14.35 -25.78
N LEU A 220 -0.67 13.13 -25.58
CA LEU A 220 -2.02 12.70 -25.87
C LEU A 220 -2.43 11.66 -24.84
N HIS A 221 -3.47 11.95 -24.05
CA HIS A 221 -4.01 10.98 -23.10
C HIS A 221 -5.49 11.24 -22.81
N PRO A 222 -6.27 10.18 -22.52
CA PRO A 222 -7.63 10.31 -22.01
C PRO A 222 -7.61 10.78 -20.54
N VAL A 223 -8.55 11.65 -20.19
CA VAL A 223 -8.73 12.19 -18.83
C VAL A 223 -10.19 12.15 -18.45
N TRP A 224 -10.49 11.65 -17.25
CA TRP A 224 -11.82 11.74 -16.66
C TRP A 224 -11.97 13.06 -15.92
N SER A 225 -12.80 13.96 -16.45
CA SER A 225 -13.16 15.22 -15.81
C SER A 225 -14.19 14.95 -14.72
N ILE A 226 -13.72 14.87 -13.48
CA ILE A 226 -14.55 14.60 -12.29
C ILE A 226 -15.27 15.88 -11.82
N PRO A 227 -16.55 15.79 -11.37
CA PRO A 227 -17.30 16.92 -10.82
C PRO A 227 -16.57 17.67 -9.71
N SER A 228 -16.68 19.00 -9.69
CA SER A 228 -16.09 19.88 -8.66
C SER A 228 -16.51 19.48 -7.25
N ASP A 229 -17.79 19.15 -7.07
CA ASP A 229 -18.35 18.80 -5.75
C ASP A 229 -17.67 17.57 -5.14
N TYR A 230 -17.33 16.57 -5.98
CA TYR A 230 -16.58 15.41 -5.52
C TYR A 230 -15.12 15.75 -5.24
N LYS A 231 -14.47 16.56 -6.10
CA LYS A 231 -13.09 17.04 -5.88
C LYS A 231 -12.96 17.76 -4.54
N ASP A 232 -13.91 18.64 -4.21
CA ASP A 232 -13.92 19.37 -2.95
C ASP A 232 -14.06 18.44 -1.74
N ILE A 233 -14.92 17.41 -1.85
CA ILE A 233 -15.05 16.39 -0.82
C ILE A 233 -13.74 15.61 -0.67
N ASP A 234 -13.15 15.17 -1.77
CA ASP A 234 -11.90 14.40 -1.77
C ASP A 234 -10.74 15.20 -1.14
N VAL A 235 -10.58 16.46 -1.52
CA VAL A 235 -9.58 17.37 -0.94
C VAL A 235 -9.79 17.49 0.57
N LYS A 236 -11.02 17.79 1.01
CA LYS A 236 -11.33 17.92 2.44
C LYS A 236 -11.05 16.65 3.23
N GLN A 237 -11.40 15.49 2.67
CA GLN A 237 -11.14 14.19 3.31
C GLN A 237 -9.64 13.91 3.39
N THR A 238 -8.90 14.13 2.30
CA THR A 238 -7.45 13.90 2.21
C THR A 238 -6.67 14.83 3.13
N GLU A 239 -7.03 16.11 3.19
CA GLU A 239 -6.39 17.08 4.09
C GLU A 239 -6.64 16.77 5.56
N THR A 240 -7.87 16.38 5.91
CA THR A 240 -8.24 15.99 7.28
C THR A 240 -7.51 14.72 7.69
N ALA A 241 -7.50 13.70 6.83
CA ALA A 241 -6.72 12.48 7.02
C ALA A 241 -5.23 12.80 7.19
N GLY A 242 -4.66 13.64 6.33
CA GLY A 242 -3.27 14.08 6.42
C GLY A 242 -2.96 14.80 7.74
N SER A 243 -3.90 15.61 8.25
CA SER A 243 -3.76 16.28 9.55
C SER A 243 -3.77 15.28 10.72
N LEU A 244 -4.72 14.34 10.72
CA LEU A 244 -4.80 13.27 11.72
C LEU A 244 -3.56 12.36 11.69
N TYR A 245 -3.04 12.05 10.52
CA TYR A 245 -1.79 11.29 10.39
C TYR A 245 -0.60 12.07 10.96
N ARG A 246 -0.43 13.35 10.60
CA ARG A 246 0.68 14.17 11.09
C ARG A 246 0.62 14.37 12.61
N ILE A 247 -0.53 14.78 13.14
CA ILE A 247 -0.68 15.10 14.56
C ILE A 247 -0.90 13.83 15.38
N GLY A 248 -1.92 13.06 15.02
CA GLY A 248 -2.39 11.90 15.77
C GLY A 248 -1.46 10.70 15.71
N TYR A 249 -0.82 10.43 14.57
CA TYR A 249 0.13 9.32 14.46
C TYR A 249 1.58 9.76 14.59
N ARG A 250 2.08 10.61 13.69
CA ARG A 250 3.51 10.92 13.60
C ARG A 250 4.03 11.60 14.86
N TRP A 251 3.40 12.69 15.30
CA TRP A 251 3.84 13.41 16.51
C TRP A 251 3.59 12.62 17.80
N MET A 252 2.42 11.97 17.96
CA MET A 252 2.16 11.19 19.17
C MET A 252 3.03 9.92 19.26
N SER A 253 3.33 9.24 18.15
CA SER A 253 4.26 8.11 18.13
C SER A 253 5.70 8.54 18.42
N MET A 254 6.11 9.71 17.92
CA MET A 254 7.38 10.32 18.32
C MET A 254 7.39 10.62 19.82
N GLY A 255 6.30 11.16 20.36
CA GLY A 255 6.12 11.37 21.80
C GLY A 255 6.25 10.07 22.62
N LEU A 256 5.59 8.99 22.19
CA LEU A 256 5.74 7.67 22.80
C LEU A 256 7.18 7.16 22.74
N SER A 257 7.86 7.32 21.59
CA SER A 257 9.27 6.94 21.43
C SER A 257 10.19 7.71 22.38
N MET A 258 9.96 9.02 22.54
CA MET A 258 10.69 9.84 23.51
C MET A 258 10.39 9.43 24.95
N LEU A 259 9.14 9.10 25.28
CA LEU A 259 8.77 8.58 26.59
C LEU A 259 9.41 7.21 26.87
N ALA A 260 9.58 6.36 25.85
CA ALA A 260 10.27 5.08 25.98
C ALA A 260 11.75 5.27 26.29
N LEU A 261 12.41 6.17 25.58
CA LEU A 261 13.80 6.56 25.86
C LEU A 261 13.93 7.17 27.26
N TRP A 262 13.06 8.12 27.62
CA TRP A 262 13.04 8.72 28.95
C TRP A 262 12.86 7.67 30.04
N ALA A 263 11.94 6.71 29.86
CA ALA A 263 11.73 5.62 30.80
C ALA A 263 12.99 4.73 30.92
N CYS A 264 13.66 4.44 29.82
CA CYS A 264 14.94 3.73 29.81
C CYS A 264 16.03 4.47 30.60
N ILE A 265 16.15 5.80 30.46
CA ILE A 265 17.15 6.61 31.16
C ILE A 265 16.83 6.74 32.66
N TYR A 266 15.57 7.07 32.99
CA TYR A 266 15.12 7.33 34.34
C TYR A 266 15.09 6.05 35.18
N TYR A 267 14.58 4.94 34.62
CA TYR A 267 14.49 3.65 35.29
C TYR A 267 15.68 2.71 34.98
N ARG A 268 16.80 3.22 34.45
CA ARG A 268 17.95 2.41 33.98
C ARG A 268 18.44 1.35 34.95
N ARG A 269 18.42 1.64 36.27
CA ARG A 269 18.87 0.71 37.32
C ARG A 269 17.88 -0.43 37.60
N ARG A 270 16.61 -0.29 37.18
CA ARG A 270 15.53 -1.26 37.39
C ARG A 270 15.15 -2.01 36.11
N ILE A 271 15.66 -1.55 34.96
CA ILE A 271 15.41 -2.13 33.65
C ILE A 271 16.49 -3.18 33.34
N ARG A 272 16.06 -4.30 32.73
CA ARG A 272 16.96 -5.35 32.25
C ARG A 272 17.17 -5.20 30.74
N PHE A 273 18.27 -4.57 30.34
CA PHE A 273 18.59 -4.33 28.92
C PHE A 273 19.07 -5.59 28.17
N GLY A 274 19.78 -6.50 28.83
CA GLY A 274 20.41 -7.68 28.19
C GLY A 274 19.48 -8.82 27.77
N SER A 275 18.23 -8.54 27.39
CA SER A 275 17.30 -9.56 26.86
C SER A 275 17.57 -9.82 25.38
N GLY A 276 18.20 -10.96 25.06
CA GLY A 276 18.48 -11.36 23.67
C GLY A 276 17.21 -11.45 22.81
N THR A 277 16.07 -11.82 23.39
CA THR A 277 14.78 -11.85 22.69
C THR A 277 14.34 -10.46 22.22
N LEU A 278 14.43 -9.44 23.07
CA LEU A 278 13.96 -8.09 22.72
C LEU A 278 14.91 -7.44 21.71
N ILE A 279 16.21 -7.72 21.81
CA ILE A 279 17.20 -7.32 20.81
C ILE A 279 16.90 -7.99 19.47
N ALA A 280 16.68 -9.30 19.45
CA ALA A 280 16.37 -10.05 18.23
C ALA A 280 15.09 -9.55 17.54
N LEU A 281 14.02 -9.28 18.28
CA LEU A 281 12.79 -8.70 17.73
C LEU A 281 13.04 -7.33 17.08
N SER A 282 13.79 -6.46 17.77
CA SER A 282 14.09 -5.11 17.26
C SER A 282 14.97 -5.16 16.01
N LEU A 283 16.00 -6.01 16.01
CA LEU A 283 16.88 -6.21 14.86
C LEU A 283 16.15 -6.83 13.68
N LEU A 284 15.28 -7.82 13.91
CA LEU A 284 14.46 -8.43 12.86
C LEU A 284 13.53 -7.39 12.22
N SER A 285 12.80 -6.63 13.03
CA SER A 285 11.93 -5.54 12.55
C SER A 285 12.73 -4.50 11.76
N CYS A 286 13.90 -4.09 12.26
CA CYS A 286 14.78 -3.14 11.60
C CYS A 286 15.30 -3.67 10.26
N ALA A 287 15.74 -4.93 10.20
CA ALA A 287 16.27 -5.55 8.99
C ALA A 287 15.20 -5.72 7.90
N ILE A 288 13.96 -6.05 8.28
CA ILE A 288 12.84 -6.10 7.34
C ILE A 288 12.47 -4.68 6.86
N SER A 289 12.52 -3.68 7.74
CA SER A 289 12.27 -2.27 7.36
C SER A 289 13.34 -1.74 6.39
N MET A 290 14.62 -1.94 6.74
CA MET A 290 15.72 -2.33 5.84
C MET A 290 15.35 -2.62 4.39
N LEU A 291 14.97 -3.86 4.23
CA LEU A 291 14.69 -4.50 2.97
C LEU A 291 13.48 -3.87 2.27
N HIS A 292 12.43 -3.53 3.01
CA HIS A 292 11.24 -2.91 2.45
C HIS A 292 11.51 -1.51 1.91
N MET A 293 12.30 -0.69 2.62
CA MET A 293 12.73 0.62 2.14
C MET A 293 13.45 0.49 0.79
N TRP A 294 14.43 -0.41 0.69
CA TRP A 294 15.11 -0.69 -0.58
C TRP A 294 14.11 -1.14 -1.67
N ASN A 295 13.14 -1.97 -1.30
CA ASN A 295 12.16 -2.53 -2.23
C ASN A 295 11.20 -1.48 -2.81
N MET A 296 10.76 -0.53 -1.98
CA MET A 296 9.72 0.45 -2.31
C MET A 296 10.27 1.75 -2.91
N MET A 297 11.43 2.22 -2.45
CA MET A 297 11.96 3.55 -2.78
C MET A 297 12.09 3.82 -4.29
N PRO A 298 12.59 2.90 -5.14
CA PRO A 298 12.70 3.16 -6.57
C PRO A 298 11.35 3.48 -7.23
N GLY A 299 10.29 2.73 -6.92
CA GLY A 299 8.96 2.97 -7.48
C GLY A 299 8.37 4.31 -6.99
N LEU A 300 8.53 4.60 -5.70
CA LEU A 300 8.01 5.84 -5.11
C LEU A 300 8.63 7.10 -5.73
N VAL A 301 9.95 7.10 -5.95
CA VAL A 301 10.66 8.24 -6.52
C VAL A 301 10.28 8.44 -7.99
N VAL A 302 10.12 7.36 -8.76
CA VAL A 302 9.66 7.46 -10.16
C VAL A 302 8.24 8.05 -10.22
N LEU A 303 7.32 7.60 -9.34
CA LEU A 303 5.97 8.18 -9.26
C LEU A 303 5.99 9.67 -8.86
N GLN A 304 6.89 10.06 -7.97
CA GLN A 304 6.96 11.43 -7.45
C GLN A 304 7.56 12.42 -8.45
N PHE A 305 8.64 12.03 -9.15
CA PHE A 305 9.37 12.95 -10.04
C PHE A 305 9.03 12.74 -11.52
N GLY A 306 8.45 11.60 -11.90
CA GLY A 306 8.11 11.29 -13.30
C GLY A 306 9.35 11.09 -14.19
N VAL A 307 10.46 10.66 -13.61
CA VAL A 307 11.77 10.49 -14.26
C VAL A 307 12.23 9.02 -14.16
N PRO A 308 12.88 8.44 -15.20
CA PRO A 308 13.45 7.10 -15.11
C PRO A 308 14.39 6.91 -13.91
N ARG A 309 14.44 5.69 -13.38
CA ARG A 309 15.28 5.36 -12.22
C ARG A 309 16.77 5.64 -12.47
N THR A 310 17.23 5.43 -13.70
CA THR A 310 18.63 5.55 -14.13
C THR A 310 19.17 6.97 -14.03
N GLU A 311 18.30 7.97 -14.14
CA GLU A 311 18.65 9.39 -14.05
C GLU A 311 18.70 9.92 -12.60
N LEU A 312 18.31 9.09 -11.62
CA LEU A 312 18.13 9.50 -10.23
C LEU A 312 19.25 8.96 -9.33
N ASN A 313 20.01 9.85 -8.69
CA ASN A 313 20.96 9.47 -7.64
C ASN A 313 20.25 9.27 -6.30
N LEU A 314 19.81 8.03 -6.04
CA LEU A 314 19.08 7.67 -4.81
C LEU A 314 19.96 7.51 -3.57
N ASN A 315 21.29 7.58 -3.68
CA ASN A 315 22.21 7.19 -2.61
C ASN A 315 22.02 8.04 -1.34
N VAL A 316 21.93 9.37 -1.47
CA VAL A 316 21.76 10.28 -0.33
C VAL A 316 20.40 10.02 0.36
N ALA A 317 19.33 9.90 -0.42
CA ALA A 317 17.99 9.62 0.10
C ALA A 317 17.94 8.27 0.84
N LEU A 318 18.55 7.22 0.28
CA LEU A 318 18.62 5.90 0.90
C LEU A 318 19.44 5.90 2.20
N VAL A 319 20.56 6.64 2.25
CA VAL A 319 21.37 6.76 3.48
C VAL A 319 20.59 7.49 4.57
N LEU A 320 19.96 8.62 4.25
CA LEU A 320 19.17 9.41 5.21
C LEU A 320 17.96 8.61 5.72
N GLN A 321 17.18 8.01 4.82
CA GLN A 321 16.02 7.19 5.18
C GLN A 321 16.45 5.91 5.92
N GLY A 322 17.62 5.36 5.58
CA GLY A 322 18.25 4.25 6.29
C GLY A 322 18.56 4.60 7.74
N ALA A 323 19.20 5.75 7.98
CA ALA A 323 19.50 6.22 9.33
C ALA A 323 18.24 6.46 10.17
N ILE A 324 17.18 7.03 9.57
CA ILE A 324 15.88 7.19 10.22
C ILE A 324 15.31 5.83 10.63
N THR A 325 15.38 4.83 9.76
CA THR A 325 14.80 3.51 10.02
C THR A 325 15.59 2.73 11.07
N VAL A 326 16.92 2.82 11.08
CA VAL A 326 17.77 2.28 12.16
C VAL A 326 17.42 2.93 13.50
N THR A 327 17.18 4.25 13.49
CA THR A 327 16.74 4.99 14.68
C THR A 327 15.38 4.50 15.16
N GLN A 328 14.42 4.23 14.26
CA GLN A 328 13.13 3.62 14.62
C GLN A 328 13.30 2.23 15.24
N GLY A 329 14.21 1.40 14.70
CA GLY A 329 14.55 0.10 15.29
C GLY A 329 15.12 0.21 16.72
N LEU A 330 15.91 1.25 16.99
CA LEU A 330 16.40 1.55 18.33
C LEU A 330 15.28 2.00 19.28
N PHE A 331 14.36 2.85 18.83
CA PHE A 331 13.21 3.27 19.63
C PHE A 331 12.22 2.14 19.89
N LEU A 332 12.07 1.20 18.95
CA LEU A 332 11.35 -0.05 19.17
C LEU A 332 11.99 -0.87 20.30
N TYR A 333 13.32 -1.01 20.30
CA TYR A 333 14.03 -1.68 21.39
C TYR A 333 13.77 -1.01 22.75
N PHE A 334 13.84 0.32 22.82
CA PHE A 334 13.49 1.06 24.04
C PHE A 334 12.05 0.83 24.48
N SER A 335 11.11 0.80 23.54
CA SER A 335 9.70 0.50 23.80
C SER A 335 9.53 -0.90 24.39
N LEU A 336 10.13 -1.92 23.78
CA LEU A 336 10.06 -3.31 24.25
C LEU A 336 10.62 -3.50 25.66
N VAL A 337 11.78 -2.88 25.93
CA VAL A 337 12.47 -3.00 27.22
C VAL A 337 11.74 -2.26 28.33
N SER A 338 11.28 -1.03 28.07
CA SER A 338 10.54 -0.21 29.05
C SER A 338 9.12 -0.73 29.28
N GLY A 339 8.43 -1.21 28.23
CA GLY A 339 7.14 -1.89 28.35
C GLY A 339 7.23 -3.11 29.26
N SER A 340 8.31 -3.90 29.14
CA SER A 340 8.56 -5.04 30.02
C SER A 340 8.72 -4.63 31.48
N TYR A 341 9.29 -3.46 31.74
CA TYR A 341 9.39 -2.92 33.09
C TYR A 341 8.01 -2.52 33.65
N PHE A 342 7.17 -1.82 32.89
CA PHE A 342 5.85 -1.40 33.37
C PHE A 342 4.90 -2.57 33.64
N TRP A 343 4.89 -3.59 32.78
CA TRP A 343 4.09 -4.78 33.03
C TRP A 343 4.59 -5.59 34.22
N ARG A 344 5.91 -5.69 34.43
CA ARG A 344 6.48 -6.27 35.66
C ARG A 344 6.04 -5.52 36.92
N GLN A 345 6.03 -4.18 36.90
CA GLN A 345 5.55 -3.40 38.05
C GLN A 345 4.06 -3.57 38.33
N SER A 346 3.28 -3.87 37.29
CA SER A 346 1.86 -4.19 37.42
C SER A 346 1.61 -5.65 37.85
N GLY A 347 2.67 -6.38 38.25
CA GLY A 347 2.58 -7.79 38.66
C GLY A 347 2.31 -8.76 37.50
N ARG A 348 2.56 -8.34 36.25
CA ARG A 348 2.24 -9.09 35.03
C ARG A 348 3.47 -9.44 34.19
N SER A 349 4.48 -10.03 34.84
CA SER A 349 5.72 -10.48 34.18
C SER A 349 5.49 -11.63 33.20
N GLU A 350 4.44 -12.42 33.42
CA GLU A 350 4.07 -13.61 32.65
C GLU A 350 3.60 -13.30 31.23
N LEU A 351 3.30 -12.04 30.90
CA LEU A 351 2.77 -11.65 29.59
C LEU A 351 3.82 -11.77 28.46
N LEU A 352 5.12 -11.68 28.76
CA LEU A 352 6.17 -11.80 27.75
C LEU A 352 7.32 -12.69 28.26
N PRO A 353 7.19 -14.01 28.13
CA PRO A 353 8.32 -14.91 28.33
C PRO A 353 9.41 -14.67 27.28
N THR A 354 10.65 -14.73 27.72
CA THR A 354 11.86 -14.50 26.93
C THR A 354 12.68 -15.78 26.82
N TRP A 355 13.70 -15.81 25.97
CA TRP A 355 14.55 -16.98 25.74
C TRP A 355 15.12 -17.60 27.02
N ARG A 356 15.38 -16.78 28.05
CA ARG A 356 15.90 -17.23 29.34
C ARG A 356 14.90 -18.03 30.16
N ASP A 357 13.61 -17.92 29.86
CA ASP A 357 12.56 -18.65 30.55
C ASP A 357 12.47 -20.10 30.04
N ARG A 358 12.45 -21.07 30.96
CA ARG A 358 12.38 -22.50 30.61
C ARG A 358 11.15 -22.86 29.78
N SER A 359 10.07 -22.11 29.94
CA SER A 359 8.79 -22.31 29.23
C SER A 359 8.76 -21.68 27.83
N PHE A 360 9.76 -20.87 27.45
CA PHE A 360 9.75 -20.03 26.24
C PHE A 360 9.35 -20.79 24.98
N GLY A 361 10.07 -21.85 24.60
CA GLY A 361 9.78 -22.59 23.37
C GLY A 361 8.37 -23.20 23.35
N THR A 362 7.86 -23.66 24.50
CA THR A 362 6.51 -24.22 24.61
C THR A 362 5.46 -23.11 24.50
N VAL A 363 5.64 -22.01 25.22
CA VAL A 363 4.76 -20.83 25.16
C VAL A 363 4.72 -20.25 23.76
N LEU A 364 5.86 -20.13 23.08
CA LEU A 364 5.94 -19.58 21.73
C LEU A 364 5.08 -20.37 20.74
N THR A 365 5.20 -21.70 20.72
CA THR A 365 4.35 -22.54 19.84
C THR A 365 2.88 -22.55 20.24
N GLY A 366 2.56 -22.52 21.54
CA GLY A 366 1.17 -22.42 22.00
C GLY A 366 0.53 -21.08 21.60
N SER A 367 1.30 -19.99 21.74
CA SER A 367 0.91 -18.63 21.35
C SER A 367 0.73 -18.51 19.84
N PHE A 368 1.59 -19.15 19.03
CA PHE A 368 1.45 -19.15 17.58
C PHE A 368 0.16 -19.85 17.12
N ARG A 369 -0.16 -21.02 17.69
CA ARG A 369 -1.42 -21.74 17.40
C ARG A 369 -2.64 -20.90 17.76
N LEU A 370 -2.65 -20.29 18.95
CA LEU A 370 -3.73 -19.42 19.37
C LEU A 370 -3.82 -18.16 18.50
N GLY A 371 -2.69 -17.53 18.20
CA GLY A 371 -2.61 -16.34 17.34
C GLY A 371 -3.19 -16.62 15.96
N THR A 372 -2.85 -17.77 15.36
CA THR A 372 -3.41 -18.21 14.06
C THR A 372 -4.93 -18.35 14.12
N LEU A 373 -5.49 -18.89 15.21
CA LEU A 373 -6.94 -18.99 15.36
C LEU A 373 -7.60 -17.62 15.57
N TYR A 374 -6.96 -16.73 16.33
CA TYR A 374 -7.43 -15.35 16.48
C TYR A 374 -7.37 -14.58 15.16
N ALA A 375 -6.37 -14.81 14.32
CA ALA A 375 -6.30 -14.21 12.99
C ALA A 375 -7.53 -14.59 12.14
N GLY A 376 -7.97 -15.86 12.18
CA GLY A 376 -9.22 -16.27 11.52
C GLY A 376 -10.46 -15.54 12.04
N VAL A 377 -10.55 -15.31 13.35
CA VAL A 377 -11.62 -14.49 13.95
C VAL A 377 -11.52 -13.03 13.49
N LEU A 378 -10.32 -12.45 13.53
CA LEU A 378 -10.07 -11.05 13.18
C LEU A 378 -10.35 -10.75 11.71
N LEU A 379 -9.99 -11.66 10.79
CA LEU A 379 -10.33 -11.57 9.36
C LEU A 379 -11.86 -11.43 9.16
N GLY A 380 -12.63 -12.26 9.83
CA GLY A 380 -14.10 -12.21 9.78
C GLY A 380 -14.67 -10.93 10.40
N VAL A 381 -14.17 -10.54 11.59
CA VAL A 381 -14.58 -9.30 12.25
C VAL A 381 -14.29 -8.09 11.37
N GLN A 382 -13.09 -8.01 10.79
CA GLN A 382 -12.69 -6.94 9.89
C GLN A 382 -13.59 -6.87 8.65
N SER A 383 -13.90 -8.01 8.04
CA SER A 383 -14.78 -8.08 6.88
C SER A 383 -16.20 -7.58 7.18
N VAL A 384 -16.74 -7.93 8.36
CA VAL A 384 -18.05 -7.44 8.81
C VAL A 384 -18.01 -5.93 9.09
N ILE A 385 -16.94 -5.41 9.69
CA ILE A 385 -16.78 -3.97 9.90
C ILE A 385 -16.76 -3.23 8.57
N PHE A 386 -15.97 -3.68 7.59
CA PHE A 386 -15.93 -3.04 6.28
C PHE A 386 -17.28 -3.06 5.57
N LEU A 387 -17.96 -4.20 5.57
CA LEU A 387 -19.31 -4.31 5.00
C LEU A 387 -20.28 -3.32 5.68
N THR A 388 -20.20 -3.18 7.00
CA THR A 388 -21.03 -2.26 7.77
C THR A 388 -20.71 -0.80 7.45
N LEU A 389 -19.44 -0.45 7.28
CA LEU A 389 -19.01 0.90 6.89
C LEU A 389 -19.46 1.24 5.47
N GLU A 390 -19.29 0.32 4.52
CA GLU A 390 -19.67 0.51 3.12
C GLU A 390 -21.20 0.61 2.95
N THR A 391 -21.95 -0.34 3.51
CA THR A 391 -23.42 -0.41 3.33
C THR A 391 -24.20 0.50 4.27
N GLY A 392 -23.70 0.71 5.50
CA GLY A 392 -24.40 1.48 6.53
C GLY A 392 -24.01 2.96 6.57
N PHE A 393 -22.73 3.28 6.35
CA PHE A 393 -22.20 4.65 6.44
C PHE A 393 -21.77 5.23 5.08
N GLY A 394 -21.95 4.47 4.00
CA GLY A 394 -21.56 4.90 2.66
C GLY A 394 -20.06 5.11 2.51
N ALA A 395 -19.24 4.33 3.23
CA ALA A 395 -17.79 4.36 3.04
C ALA A 395 -17.42 3.89 1.63
N TRP A 396 -16.41 4.54 1.05
CA TRP A 396 -15.92 4.23 -0.29
C TRP A 396 -14.39 4.23 -0.30
N SER A 397 -13.80 3.57 -1.29
CA SER A 397 -12.34 3.50 -1.45
C SER A 397 -11.89 4.01 -2.81
N ALA A 398 -10.63 4.40 -2.91
CA ALA A 398 -9.95 4.72 -4.15
C ALA A 398 -8.66 3.91 -4.27
N THR A 399 -8.15 3.77 -5.48
CA THR A 399 -6.85 3.16 -5.78
C THR A 399 -5.70 4.12 -5.51
N ASP A 400 -4.53 3.62 -5.11
CA ASP A 400 -3.33 4.45 -4.90
C ASP A 400 -2.08 3.73 -5.41
N ALA A 401 -1.46 4.31 -6.44
CA ALA A 401 -0.24 3.79 -7.06
C ALA A 401 0.94 3.74 -6.08
N SER A 402 1.02 4.67 -5.13
CA SER A 402 2.13 4.77 -4.17
C SER A 402 2.12 3.63 -3.13
N MET A 403 0.96 3.01 -2.91
CA MET A 403 0.78 1.90 -1.97
C MET A 403 0.64 0.52 -2.66
N SER A 404 0.73 0.49 -3.99
CA SER A 404 0.52 -0.74 -4.76
C SER A 404 1.76 -1.65 -4.73
N PRO A 405 1.61 -2.96 -4.44
CA PRO A 405 2.69 -3.95 -4.57
C PRO A 405 3.28 -4.04 -5.98
N LEU A 406 2.54 -3.60 -7.02
CA LEU A 406 3.01 -3.55 -8.40
C LEU A 406 4.19 -2.59 -8.60
N ASN A 407 4.36 -1.61 -7.70
CA ASN A 407 5.46 -0.64 -7.76
C ASN A 407 6.68 -1.04 -6.92
N LEU A 408 6.65 -2.21 -6.27
CA LEU A 408 7.81 -2.77 -5.59
C LEU A 408 8.83 -3.32 -6.60
N THR A 409 10.11 -3.22 -6.24
CA THR A 409 11.23 -3.76 -7.03
C THR A 409 11.20 -5.29 -7.07
N ALA A 410 10.89 -5.90 -5.93
CA ALA A 410 10.72 -7.32 -5.70
C ALA A 410 9.40 -7.53 -4.92
N PRO A 411 8.25 -7.59 -5.62
CA PRO A 411 6.94 -7.79 -4.98
C PRO A 411 6.92 -8.99 -4.06
N ALA A 412 7.63 -10.08 -4.42
CA ALA A 412 7.70 -11.30 -3.63
C ALA A 412 8.11 -11.09 -2.17
N LEU A 413 8.87 -10.02 -1.85
CA LEU A 413 9.27 -9.70 -0.47
C LEU A 413 8.17 -9.04 0.35
N TYR A 414 7.05 -8.63 -0.26
CA TYR A 414 5.96 -7.87 0.37
C TYR A 414 5.41 -8.56 1.64
N PRO A 415 5.12 -9.87 1.67
CA PRO A 415 4.56 -10.51 2.86
C PRO A 415 5.50 -10.52 4.09
N LEU A 416 6.81 -10.26 3.91
CA LEU A 416 7.73 -10.12 5.06
C LEU A 416 7.37 -8.93 5.95
N LEU A 417 6.70 -7.90 5.39
CA LEU A 417 6.23 -6.75 6.16
C LEU A 417 5.31 -7.12 7.32
N ALA A 418 4.55 -8.21 7.21
CA ALA A 418 3.68 -8.70 8.28
C ALA A 418 4.45 -8.93 9.60
N TRP A 419 5.72 -9.34 9.52
CA TRP A 419 6.58 -9.48 10.70
C TRP A 419 6.98 -8.15 11.30
N MET A 420 7.37 -7.20 10.44
CA MET A 420 7.76 -5.87 10.87
C MET A 420 6.57 -5.15 11.53
N ALA A 421 5.39 -5.17 10.90
CA ALA A 421 4.16 -4.58 11.43
C ALA A 421 3.81 -5.20 12.79
N ALA A 422 3.66 -6.52 12.85
CA ALA A 422 3.28 -7.20 14.09
C ALA A 422 4.27 -6.99 15.24
N ILE A 423 5.58 -7.00 14.98
CA ILE A 423 6.60 -6.80 16.03
C ILE A 423 6.61 -5.34 16.50
N SER A 424 6.66 -4.41 15.55
CA SER A 424 6.82 -3.00 15.87
C SER A 424 5.56 -2.40 16.50
N GLU A 425 4.39 -2.68 15.96
CA GLU A 425 3.13 -2.09 16.39
C GLU A 425 2.65 -2.68 17.71
N GLU A 426 2.71 -3.99 17.89
CA GLU A 426 2.41 -4.60 19.19
C GLU A 426 3.44 -4.20 20.25
N GLY A 427 4.71 -4.03 19.86
CA GLY A 427 5.78 -3.57 20.74
C GLY A 427 5.60 -2.12 21.23
N VAL A 428 5.22 -1.20 20.34
CA VAL A 428 5.06 0.23 20.65
C VAL A 428 3.71 0.52 21.29
N PHE A 429 2.60 0.04 20.74
CA PHE A 429 1.27 0.49 21.17
C PHE A 429 0.69 -0.37 22.30
N ARG A 430 0.70 -1.70 22.15
CA ARG A 430 0.11 -2.61 23.14
C ARG A 430 1.07 -2.87 24.30
N TRP A 431 2.32 -3.16 24.00
CA TRP A 431 3.29 -3.49 25.03
C TRP A 431 3.76 -2.25 25.78
N PHE A 432 4.39 -1.30 25.09
CA PHE A 432 4.91 -0.09 25.71
C PHE A 432 3.80 0.92 26.07
N GLY A 433 3.04 1.42 25.09
CA GLY A 433 2.09 2.52 25.28
C GLY A 433 1.03 2.20 26.32
N THR A 434 0.40 1.02 26.20
CA THR A 434 -0.61 0.59 27.19
C THR A 434 0.03 0.30 28.54
N GLY A 435 1.22 -0.33 28.58
CA GLY A 435 1.94 -0.60 29.82
C GLY A 435 2.29 0.68 30.59
N LEU A 436 2.78 1.69 29.88
CA LEU A 436 3.08 3.01 30.42
C LEU A 436 1.82 3.67 31.00
N LEU A 437 0.75 3.77 30.21
CA LEU A 437 -0.48 4.43 30.67
C LEU A 437 -1.19 3.67 31.80
N ASN A 438 -1.11 2.34 31.79
CA ASN A 438 -1.68 1.50 32.84
C ASN A 438 -1.01 1.74 34.20
N ARG A 439 0.23 2.26 34.23
CA ARG A 439 0.88 2.69 35.48
C ARG A 439 0.05 3.71 36.24
N TRP A 440 -0.58 4.66 35.53
CA TRP A 440 -1.36 5.74 36.15
C TRP A 440 -2.85 5.40 36.21
N ILE A 441 -3.41 4.88 35.11
CA ILE A 441 -4.85 4.61 35.01
C ILE A 441 -5.25 3.36 35.80
N ARG A 442 -4.34 2.40 35.97
CA ARG A 442 -4.56 1.10 36.66
C ARG A 442 -5.70 0.25 36.07
N ASN A 443 -6.18 0.60 34.88
CA ASN A 443 -7.09 -0.19 34.08
C ASN A 443 -6.49 -0.36 32.68
N PRO A 444 -6.08 -1.57 32.30
CA PRO A 444 -5.38 -1.81 31.04
C PRO A 444 -6.27 -1.54 29.83
N TRP A 445 -7.60 -1.67 29.96
CA TRP A 445 -8.55 -1.39 28.87
C TRP A 445 -8.63 0.09 28.58
N ALA A 446 -8.80 0.91 29.62
CA ALA A 446 -8.81 2.37 29.48
C ALA A 446 -7.43 2.89 29.04
N ALA A 447 -6.35 2.32 29.59
CA ALA A 447 -4.99 2.66 29.19
C ALA A 447 -4.66 2.31 27.73
N GLY A 448 -5.36 1.32 27.16
CA GLY A 448 -5.15 0.85 25.79
C GLY A 448 -5.82 1.69 24.71
N VAL A 449 -6.76 2.57 25.08
CA VAL A 449 -7.51 3.40 24.13
C VAL A 449 -6.59 4.38 23.39
N ILE A 450 -5.79 5.16 24.14
CA ILE A 450 -4.93 6.19 23.53
C ILE A 450 -3.88 5.58 22.59
N PRO A 451 -3.09 4.55 22.98
CA PRO A 451 -2.11 3.94 22.08
C PRO A 451 -2.78 3.31 20.85
N THR A 452 -3.98 2.75 21.02
CA THR A 452 -4.74 2.18 19.91
C THR A 452 -5.22 3.26 18.94
N LEU A 453 -5.69 4.41 19.43
CA LEU A 453 -6.06 5.53 18.57
C LEU A 453 -4.86 6.10 17.81
N ILE A 454 -3.71 6.24 18.47
CA ILE A 454 -2.47 6.68 17.81
C ILE A 454 -2.14 5.73 16.65
N TRP A 455 -2.15 4.41 16.91
CA TRP A 455 -1.96 3.39 15.89
C TRP A 455 -2.97 3.49 14.74
N ALA A 456 -4.25 3.67 15.07
CA ALA A 456 -5.32 3.79 14.10
C ALA A 456 -5.17 5.02 13.20
N PHE A 457 -4.69 6.16 13.75
CA PHE A 457 -4.33 7.34 12.97
C PHE A 457 -3.14 7.12 12.02
N GLY A 458 -2.35 6.06 12.19
CA GLY A 458 -1.30 5.69 11.25
C GLY A 458 -1.83 5.22 9.89
N HIS A 459 -3.11 4.85 9.84
CA HIS A 459 -3.75 4.19 8.70
C HIS A 459 -4.81 5.06 8.01
N VAL A 460 -4.98 6.31 8.43
CA VAL A 460 -5.96 7.25 7.83
C VAL A 460 -5.53 7.73 6.44
N THR A 461 -4.26 7.57 6.08
CA THR A 461 -3.74 7.94 4.75
C THR A 461 -4.08 6.93 3.68
N TYR A 462 -4.60 5.75 4.05
CA TYR A 462 -5.14 4.83 3.07
C TYR A 462 -6.35 5.48 2.39
N PRO A 463 -6.51 5.32 1.07
CA PRO A 463 -7.58 5.94 0.30
C PRO A 463 -8.94 5.28 0.59
N ILE A 464 -9.39 5.35 1.85
CA ILE A 464 -10.65 4.83 2.37
C ILE A 464 -11.35 6.00 3.07
N TYR A 465 -12.53 6.33 2.57
CA TYR A 465 -13.29 7.49 2.98
C TYR A 465 -14.65 7.08 3.57
N PRO A 466 -15.25 7.90 4.45
CA PRO A 466 -14.67 9.10 5.08
C PRO A 466 -13.43 8.81 5.93
N TYR A 467 -12.63 9.83 6.21
CA TYR A 467 -11.33 9.70 6.91
C TYR A 467 -11.41 8.97 8.26
N TYR A 468 -12.59 8.95 8.91
CA TYR A 468 -12.80 8.32 10.22
C TYR A 468 -13.06 6.81 10.13
N SER A 469 -13.32 6.26 8.96
CA SER A 469 -13.64 4.83 8.76
C SER A 469 -12.53 3.93 9.32
N ARG A 470 -11.27 4.21 8.98
CA ARG A 470 -10.10 3.46 9.46
C ARG A 470 -9.88 3.62 10.97
N PRO A 471 -9.90 4.83 11.55
CA PRO A 471 -9.85 5.01 13.00
C PRO A 471 -10.88 4.20 13.79
N VAL A 472 -12.13 4.16 13.32
CA VAL A 472 -13.22 3.42 14.00
C VAL A 472 -12.97 1.91 13.92
N GLU A 473 -12.67 1.39 12.73
CA GLU A 473 -12.32 -0.03 12.52
C GLU A 473 -11.15 -0.45 13.41
N LEU A 474 -10.03 0.27 13.32
CA LEU A 474 -8.79 -0.09 13.98
C LEU A 474 -8.84 0.18 15.49
N LEU A 475 -9.74 1.03 15.98
CA LEU A 475 -10.01 1.11 17.42
C LEU A 475 -10.56 -0.22 17.95
N ILE A 476 -11.52 -0.82 17.23
CA ILE A 476 -12.12 -2.11 17.62
C ILE A 476 -11.06 -3.22 17.53
N ILE A 477 -10.40 -3.34 16.37
CA ILE A 477 -9.36 -4.37 16.15
C ILE A 477 -8.20 -4.23 17.14
N GLY A 478 -7.75 -3.00 17.38
CA GLY A 478 -6.65 -2.73 18.30
C GLY A 478 -6.96 -3.06 19.76
N LEU A 479 -8.20 -2.87 20.19
CA LEU A 479 -8.67 -3.31 21.51
C LEU A 479 -8.84 -4.84 21.57
N LEU A 480 -9.15 -5.51 20.46
CA LEU A 480 -9.12 -6.98 20.38
C LEU A 480 -7.69 -7.52 20.48
N PHE A 481 -6.70 -6.90 19.83
CA PHE A 481 -5.29 -7.27 20.04
C PHE A 481 -4.86 -7.11 21.49
N LEU A 482 -5.27 -6.00 22.13
CA LEU A 482 -5.06 -5.82 23.56
C LEU A 482 -5.75 -6.91 24.39
N ALA A 483 -7.01 -7.25 24.09
CA ALA A 483 -7.73 -8.34 24.76
C ALA A 483 -6.97 -9.66 24.68
N ILE A 484 -6.45 -9.99 23.49
CA ILE A 484 -5.64 -11.18 23.24
C ILE A 484 -4.36 -11.13 24.06
N MET A 485 -3.64 -10.00 24.06
CA MET A 485 -2.42 -9.83 24.84
C MET A 485 -2.68 -10.04 26.34
N LEU A 486 -3.72 -9.41 26.89
CA LEU A 486 -4.02 -9.47 28.33
C LEU A 486 -4.44 -10.88 28.79
N ARG A 487 -5.00 -11.68 27.88
CA ARG A 487 -5.50 -13.04 28.16
C ARG A 487 -4.47 -14.14 27.86
N HIS A 488 -3.68 -13.96 26.81
CA HIS A 488 -2.84 -14.99 26.21
C HIS A 488 -1.36 -14.57 26.05
N GLY A 489 -0.99 -13.38 26.48
CA GLY A 489 0.37 -12.84 26.41
C GLY A 489 0.72 -12.17 25.09
N PHE A 490 1.83 -11.43 25.10
CA PHE A 490 2.38 -10.65 23.99
C PHE A 490 2.55 -11.47 22.71
N TRP A 491 3.15 -12.67 22.82
CA TRP A 491 3.38 -13.53 21.65
C TRP A 491 2.09 -13.90 20.94
N THR A 492 0.98 -14.12 21.67
CA THR A 492 -0.29 -14.49 21.03
C THR A 492 -0.88 -13.32 20.25
N ALA A 493 -0.81 -12.10 20.78
CA ALA A 493 -1.27 -10.89 20.08
C ALA A 493 -0.40 -10.61 18.85
N MET A 494 0.93 -10.66 19.00
CA MET A 494 1.89 -10.51 17.90
C MET A 494 1.66 -11.54 16.80
N PHE A 495 1.42 -12.83 17.13
CA PHE A 495 1.13 -13.83 16.11
C PHE A 495 -0.26 -13.70 15.49
N ALA A 496 -1.26 -13.21 16.24
CA ALA A 496 -2.56 -12.91 15.66
C ALA A 496 -2.47 -11.78 14.62
N HIS A 497 -1.73 -10.73 14.95
CA HIS A 497 -1.44 -9.63 14.04
C HIS A 497 -0.64 -10.11 12.82
N LEU A 498 0.47 -10.82 13.06
CA LEU A 498 1.30 -11.38 11.98
C LEU A 498 0.48 -12.22 11.01
N MET A 499 -0.34 -13.14 11.52
CA MET A 499 -1.10 -14.05 10.64
C MET A 499 -2.27 -13.34 9.94
N LEU A 500 -2.86 -12.30 10.54
CA LEU A 500 -3.84 -11.45 9.88
C LEU A 500 -3.22 -10.79 8.64
N ASP A 501 -2.10 -10.08 8.82
CA ASP A 501 -1.40 -9.38 7.74
C ASP A 501 -0.85 -10.35 6.71
N ASN A 502 -0.24 -11.45 7.16
CA ASN A 502 0.37 -12.42 6.25
C ASN A 502 -0.67 -13.08 5.33
N VAL A 503 -1.90 -13.31 5.80
CA VAL A 503 -3.00 -13.78 4.94
C VAL A 503 -3.38 -12.70 3.93
N LEU A 504 -3.60 -11.46 4.38
CA LEU A 504 -4.01 -10.35 3.51
C LEU A 504 -2.94 -10.01 2.46
N MET A 505 -1.66 -10.13 2.79
CA MET A 505 -0.55 -9.85 1.87
C MET A 505 -0.23 -11.02 0.93
N SER A 506 -0.54 -12.26 1.33
CA SER A 506 -0.27 -13.45 0.51
C SER A 506 -1.41 -13.81 -0.44
N ILE A 507 -2.61 -13.29 -0.19
CA ILE A 507 -3.81 -13.66 -0.95
C ILE A 507 -3.71 -13.31 -2.44
N SER A 508 -3.08 -12.18 -2.79
CA SER A 508 -2.91 -11.77 -4.18
C SER A 508 -2.11 -12.78 -4.98
N TYR A 509 -1.11 -13.42 -4.36
CA TYR A 509 -0.32 -14.49 -5.01
C TYR A 509 -1.10 -15.79 -5.15
N LEU A 510 -1.96 -16.11 -4.18
CA LEU A 510 -2.82 -17.29 -4.25
C LEU A 510 -3.88 -17.17 -5.36
N LEU A 511 -4.36 -15.94 -5.58
CA LEU A 511 -5.39 -15.63 -6.59
C LEU A 511 -4.82 -15.29 -7.97
N GLU A 512 -3.49 -15.18 -8.12
CA GLU A 512 -2.83 -14.83 -9.38
C GLU A 512 -3.06 -15.86 -10.50
N GLY A 513 -3.42 -17.10 -10.15
CA GLY A 513 -3.65 -18.19 -11.12
C GLY A 513 -2.36 -18.81 -11.70
N THR A 514 -1.18 -18.36 -11.27
CA THR A 514 0.11 -18.90 -11.70
C THR A 514 0.65 -19.93 -10.68
N ALA A 515 1.34 -20.97 -11.17
CA ALA A 515 1.96 -21.97 -10.29
C ALA A 515 3.03 -21.35 -9.37
N SER A 516 3.76 -20.33 -9.86
CA SER A 516 4.71 -19.55 -9.08
C SER A 516 4.03 -18.72 -7.99
N GLY A 517 2.92 -18.05 -8.31
CA GLY A 517 2.13 -17.28 -7.34
C GLY A 517 1.59 -18.18 -6.23
N LEU A 518 0.99 -19.31 -6.59
CA LEU A 518 0.50 -20.31 -5.63
C LEU A 518 1.64 -20.81 -4.71
N GLY A 519 2.78 -21.17 -5.29
CA GLY A 519 3.96 -21.62 -4.53
C GLY A 519 4.46 -20.57 -3.54
N LEU A 520 4.49 -19.31 -3.96
CA LEU A 520 4.92 -18.18 -3.14
C LEU A 520 3.93 -17.90 -1.99
N GLY A 521 2.63 -17.88 -2.29
CA GLY A 521 1.59 -17.68 -1.29
C GLY A 521 1.59 -18.79 -0.22
N VAL A 522 1.70 -20.05 -0.63
CA VAL A 522 1.80 -21.19 0.29
C VAL A 522 3.08 -21.11 1.13
N PHE A 523 4.21 -20.75 0.52
CA PHE A 523 5.48 -20.57 1.22
C PHE A 523 5.35 -19.53 2.34
N TYR A 524 4.81 -18.35 2.06
CA TYR A 524 4.66 -17.29 3.06
C TYR A 524 3.66 -17.62 4.15
N LEU A 525 2.55 -18.31 3.83
CA LEU A 525 1.62 -18.80 4.85
C LEU A 525 2.26 -19.84 5.78
N ALA A 526 3.16 -20.68 5.27
CA ALA A 526 3.87 -21.69 6.05
C ALA A 526 5.10 -21.15 6.81
N LEU A 527 5.71 -20.06 6.34
CA LEU A 527 6.97 -19.52 6.87
C LEU A 527 6.93 -19.21 8.38
N PRO A 528 5.89 -18.55 8.94
CA PRO A 528 5.76 -18.37 10.40
C PRO A 528 5.76 -19.67 11.19
N MET A 529 5.12 -20.71 10.67
CA MET A 529 5.14 -22.02 11.31
C MET A 529 6.57 -22.58 11.34
N LEU A 530 7.27 -22.57 10.20
CA LEU A 530 8.64 -23.08 10.10
C LEU A 530 9.59 -22.36 11.08
N ILE A 531 9.52 -21.03 11.12
CA ILE A 531 10.35 -20.21 12.01
C ILE A 531 10.05 -20.54 13.48
N VAL A 532 8.77 -20.52 13.88
CA VAL A 532 8.39 -20.71 15.29
C VAL A 532 8.78 -22.09 15.82
N TYR A 533 8.57 -23.15 15.03
CA TYR A 533 8.96 -24.50 15.44
C TYR A 533 10.49 -24.70 15.43
N SER A 534 11.21 -24.06 14.51
CA SER A 534 12.68 -24.07 14.51
C SER A 534 13.25 -23.36 15.75
N VAL A 535 12.69 -22.21 16.12
CA VAL A 535 13.05 -21.47 17.34
C VAL A 535 12.80 -22.33 18.59
N ARG A 536 11.68 -23.06 18.65
CA ARG A 536 11.41 -24.01 19.74
C ARG A 536 12.44 -25.14 19.80
N TYR A 537 12.82 -25.70 18.65
CA TYR A 537 13.83 -26.75 18.59
C TYR A 537 15.18 -26.25 19.11
N LEU A 538 15.63 -25.08 18.65
CA LEU A 538 16.87 -24.45 19.10
C LEU A 538 16.85 -24.13 20.59
N HIS A 539 15.72 -23.64 21.12
CA HIS A 539 15.57 -23.36 22.55
C HIS A 539 15.74 -24.62 23.39
N ARG A 540 15.09 -25.72 22.99
CA ARG A 540 15.22 -27.02 23.65
C ARG A 540 16.63 -27.58 23.59
N TYR A 541 17.32 -27.39 22.47
CA TYR A 541 18.71 -27.81 22.32
C TYR A 541 19.62 -27.01 23.26
N SER A 542 19.48 -25.68 23.30
CA SER A 542 20.27 -24.82 24.18
C SER A 542 20.04 -25.10 25.68
N ALA A 543 18.84 -25.53 26.05
CA ALA A 543 18.52 -25.91 27.42
C ALA A 543 19.10 -27.28 27.84
N ARG A 544 19.66 -28.05 26.90
CA ARG A 544 20.31 -29.35 27.14
C ARG A 544 21.84 -29.27 27.15
N LEU A 545 22.43 -28.15 26.73
CA LEU A 545 23.86 -27.93 26.81
C LEU A 545 24.24 -27.59 28.27
N PRO A 546 25.30 -28.21 28.82
CA PRO A 546 25.70 -28.06 30.22
C PRO A 546 26.12 -26.64 30.60
#